data_AF-A0A8C5U9P3-F1
#
_entry.id   AF-A0A8C5U9P3-F1
#
_cell.length_a   1.000
_cell.length_b   1.000
_cell.length_c   1.000
_cell.angle_alpha   90.00
_cell.angle_beta   90.00
_cell.angle_gamma   90.00
#
_symmetry.space_group_name_H-M   'P 1'
#
loop_
_entity.id
_entity.type
_entity.pdbx_description
1 polymer ?
#
loop_
_entity_poly.entity_id
_entity_poly.type
_entity_poly.pdbx_seq_one_letter_code
_entity_poly.pdbx_strand_id
1 'polypeptide(L)'
;METLVGILKALPTRTALARLQQWVGATRGYRKGPAPQVLLWGGCLPPGTSGWQPTLRLVGGGGRCAGRVEVKHRGEWGSVCVLEFHWDTRLASVVCRQLGCGRVAKASPQLMVEQGTGRIWLQPFFCRGTEDALEKCPHYGWGKHICGHERDVGVTCTGEGTRWPCRATRIVLEHPGHR
;
A
#
# COMPACT_ATOMS: atom_id res chain seq x y z
N MET A 1 28.56 49.40 -58.33
CA MET A 1 29.29 48.11 -58.29
C MET A 1 28.25 47.02 -58.40
N GLU A 2 28.20 46.45 -59.61
CA GLU A 2 27.81 45.09 -59.97
C GLU A 2 26.42 44.57 -59.52
N THR A 3 25.41 44.46 -60.41
CA THR A 3 25.13 43.32 -61.34
C THR A 3 24.98 41.98 -60.61
N LEU A 4 23.91 41.16 -60.73
CA LEU A 4 23.18 40.74 -61.94
C LEU A 4 22.03 39.76 -61.54
N VAL A 5 21.00 39.69 -62.40
CA VAL A 5 20.15 38.50 -62.74
C VAL A 5 19.10 38.09 -61.69
N GLY A 6 17.79 38.05 -61.96
CA GLY A 6 17.08 37.75 -63.21
C GLY A 6 16.35 36.40 -63.05
N ILE A 7 15.04 36.40 -62.80
CA ILE A 7 13.98 36.16 -63.80
C ILE A 7 13.58 34.66 -63.97
N LEU A 8 12.32 34.41 -63.55
CA LEU A 8 11.26 33.60 -64.17
C LEU A 8 11.30 32.05 -64.27
N LYS A 9 10.09 31.51 -63.99
CA LYS A 9 9.44 30.27 -64.50
C LYS A 9 9.92 28.98 -63.81
N ALA A 10 9.09 28.00 -63.49
CA ALA A 10 7.78 27.64 -64.02
C ALA A 10 6.98 26.85 -62.96
N LEU A 11 5.66 27.07 -62.96
CA LEU A 11 4.68 26.12 -62.40
C LEU A 11 4.67 24.85 -63.28
N PRO A 12 4.63 23.63 -62.71
CA PRO A 12 4.21 22.47 -63.45
C PRO A 12 2.69 22.40 -63.50
N THR A 13 2.22 22.31 -64.74
CA THR A 13 0.86 22.14 -65.22
C THR A 13 0.21 20.83 -64.76
N ARG A 14 -1.12 20.87 -64.70
CA ARG A 14 -2.02 19.72 -64.58
C ARG A 14 -1.58 18.52 -65.44
N THR A 15 -1.77 17.31 -64.90
CA THR A 15 -2.48 16.14 -65.46
C THR A 15 -1.71 14.82 -65.20
N ALA A 16 -2.11 14.06 -64.18
CA ALA A 16 -1.90 12.62 -64.14
C ALA A 16 -2.98 11.97 -63.26
N LEU A 17 -3.53 10.90 -63.79
CA LEU A 17 -4.80 10.28 -63.45
C LEU A 17 -4.77 9.45 -62.15
N ALA A 18 -5.94 9.40 -61.52
CA ALA A 18 -6.56 8.24 -60.90
C ALA A 18 -5.75 7.39 -59.90
N ARG A 19 -6.18 7.42 -58.64
CA ARG A 19 -6.48 6.19 -57.89
C ARG A 19 -7.54 6.47 -56.82
N LEU A 20 -8.77 6.10 -57.18
CA LEU A 20 -9.87 5.82 -56.27
C LEU A 20 -9.42 4.72 -55.29
N GLN A 21 -9.55 4.98 -54.00
CA GLN A 21 -10.03 3.95 -53.08
C GLN A 21 -10.64 4.60 -51.84
N GLN A 22 -11.95 4.69 -51.95
CA GLN A 22 -12.94 4.93 -50.92
C GLN A 22 -12.86 3.82 -49.87
N TRP A 23 -12.74 4.18 -48.60
CA TRP A 23 -13.19 3.34 -47.50
C TRP A 23 -14.34 4.05 -46.80
N VAL A 24 -15.54 3.82 -47.32
CA VAL A 24 -16.78 3.93 -46.54
C VAL A 24 -17.15 2.49 -46.20
N GLY A 25 -16.85 2.10 -44.96
CA GLY A 25 -17.26 0.83 -44.37
C GLY A 25 -18.03 1.11 -43.09
N ALA A 26 -19.35 1.07 -43.18
CA ALA A 26 -20.27 1.23 -42.08
C ALA A 26 -20.36 -0.06 -41.22
N THR A 27 -20.23 0.07 -39.91
CA THR A 27 -20.93 -0.79 -38.92
C THR A 27 -21.38 0.13 -37.77
N ARG A 28 -22.66 0.53 -37.71
CA ARG A 28 -23.78 -0.24 -37.14
C ARG A 28 -23.61 -0.42 -35.62
N GLY A 29 -24.33 0.40 -34.86
CA GLY A 29 -24.87 0.02 -33.55
C GLY A 29 -24.08 0.44 -32.30
N TYR A 30 -24.18 1.71 -31.92
CA TYR A 30 -24.02 2.05 -30.50
C TYR A 30 -25.24 1.50 -29.75
N ARG A 31 -25.13 0.28 -29.22
CA ARG A 31 -26.14 -0.27 -28.31
C ARG A 31 -26.16 0.60 -27.06
N LYS A 32 -27.30 1.21 -26.73
CA LYS A 32 -27.62 1.62 -25.36
C LYS A 32 -27.49 0.37 -24.49
N GLY A 33 -26.34 0.20 -23.85
CA GLY A 33 -26.23 -0.68 -22.69
C GLY A 33 -27.14 -0.14 -21.58
N PRO A 34 -27.58 -0.99 -20.62
CA PRO A 34 -28.26 -0.48 -19.44
C PRO A 34 -27.39 0.61 -18.81
N ALA A 35 -28.04 1.66 -18.30
CA ALA A 35 -27.40 2.73 -17.55
C ALA A 35 -26.33 2.13 -16.61
N PRO A 36 -25.17 2.80 -16.41
CA PRO A 36 -24.17 2.29 -15.49
C PRO A 36 -24.88 2.05 -14.18
N GLN A 37 -25.03 0.77 -13.84
CA GLN A 37 -25.63 0.38 -12.59
C GLN A 37 -24.76 1.07 -11.56
N VAL A 38 -25.38 1.90 -10.71
CA VAL A 38 -24.72 2.44 -9.54
C VAL A 38 -24.33 1.20 -8.74
N LEU A 39 -23.11 0.73 -8.96
CA LEU A 39 -22.48 -0.24 -8.10
C LEU A 39 -22.41 0.48 -6.77
N LEU A 40 -23.34 0.17 -5.87
CA LEU A 40 -23.17 0.48 -4.47
C LEU A 40 -21.93 -0.31 -4.08
N TRP A 41 -20.78 0.36 -4.10
CA TRP A 41 -19.51 -0.23 -3.69
C TRP A 41 -19.75 -0.85 -2.31
N GLY A 42 -19.72 -2.18 -2.25
CA GLY A 42 -19.56 -2.90 -1.00
C GLY A 42 -18.19 -2.49 -0.46
N GLY A 43 -18.17 -1.42 0.34
CA GLY A 43 -16.94 -0.87 0.88
C GLY A 43 -16.23 -1.92 1.71
N CYS A 44 -15.00 -2.24 1.34
CA CYS A 44 -14.09 -2.94 2.23
C CYS A 44 -13.74 -1.93 3.34
N LEU A 45 -14.34 -2.09 4.53
CA LEU A 45 -14.02 -1.25 5.68
C LEU A 45 -12.50 -1.28 5.90
N PRO A 46 -11.79 -0.18 6.15
CA PRO A 46 -10.41 -0.25 6.60
C PRO A 46 -10.37 -0.81 8.04
N PRO A 47 -9.32 -1.56 8.43
CA PRO A 47 -9.08 -1.88 9.84
C PRO A 47 -8.91 -0.55 10.58
N GLY A 48 -9.89 -0.21 11.44
CA GLY A 48 -9.98 1.09 12.11
C GLY A 48 -11.39 1.70 12.15
N THR A 49 -12.41 1.01 11.64
CA THR A 49 -13.82 1.46 11.64
C THR A 49 -14.68 0.81 12.73
N SER A 50 -14.19 -0.21 13.42
CA SER A 50 -14.53 -0.41 14.84
C SER A 50 -13.69 0.59 15.63
N GLY A 51 -14.18 1.13 16.75
CA GLY A 51 -13.45 2.10 17.60
C GLY A 51 -12.15 1.59 18.25
N TRP A 52 -11.43 0.67 17.60
CA TRP A 52 -10.14 0.14 17.98
C TRP A 52 -9.05 1.07 17.47
N GLN A 53 -8.44 1.84 18.37
CA GLN A 53 -7.23 2.60 18.04
C GLN A 53 -6.06 1.62 17.93
N PRO A 54 -5.34 1.57 16.80
CA PRO A 54 -4.15 0.74 16.68
C PRO A 54 -3.10 1.19 17.71
N THR A 55 -2.62 0.24 18.53
CA THR A 55 -1.50 0.47 19.45
C THR A 55 -0.14 0.25 18.78
N LEU A 56 -0.12 -0.15 17.50
CA LEU A 56 1.08 -0.40 16.71
C LEU A 56 0.90 0.08 15.26
N ARG A 57 1.93 0.69 14.68
CA ARG A 57 1.96 1.15 13.28
C ARG A 57 3.34 0.97 12.65
N LEU A 58 3.38 1.02 11.32
CA LEU A 58 4.61 1.08 10.53
C LEU A 58 4.72 2.44 9.83
N VAL A 59 5.89 3.07 9.90
CA VAL A 59 6.16 4.41 9.33
C VAL A 59 7.28 4.37 8.30
N GLY A 60 7.14 5.08 7.17
CA GLY A 60 8.23 5.30 6.21
C GLY A 60 8.54 4.15 5.23
N GLY A 61 7.73 3.08 5.16
CA GLY A 61 8.01 1.92 4.28
C GLY A 61 7.11 1.76 3.06
N GLY A 62 6.45 2.83 2.58
CA GLY A 62 5.64 2.79 1.35
C GLY A 62 4.27 2.10 1.48
N GLY A 63 3.83 1.73 2.69
CA GLY A 63 2.49 1.20 2.94
C GLY A 63 2.27 0.75 4.39
N ARG A 64 1.04 0.31 4.72
CA ARG A 64 0.67 -0.10 6.09
C ARG A 64 1.41 -1.34 6.62
N CYS A 65 2.04 -2.11 5.73
CA CYS A 65 2.71 -3.37 6.03
C CYS A 65 4.24 -3.31 5.89
N ALA A 66 4.81 -2.10 5.82
CA ALA A 66 6.25 -1.90 5.77
C ALA A 66 6.68 -0.60 6.44
N GLY A 67 7.75 -0.63 7.23
CA GLY A 67 8.36 0.56 7.82
C GLY A 67 8.92 0.37 9.23
N ARG A 68 9.22 1.49 9.88
CA ARG A 68 9.64 1.58 11.29
C ARG A 68 8.51 1.17 12.21
N VAL A 69 8.82 0.32 13.17
CA VAL A 69 7.87 -0.10 14.20
C VAL A 69 7.72 1.01 15.23
N GLU A 70 6.50 1.50 15.37
CA GLU A 70 6.12 2.42 16.45
C GLU A 70 4.93 1.87 17.23
N VAL A 71 4.96 2.07 18.54
CA VAL A 71 3.87 1.70 19.45
C VAL A 71 3.28 2.94 20.12
N LYS A 72 2.00 2.86 20.46
CA LYS A 72 1.29 3.93 21.17
C LYS A 72 1.14 3.57 22.63
N HIS A 73 1.70 4.37 23.52
CA HIS A 73 1.55 4.22 24.97
C HIS A 73 1.15 5.56 25.58
N ARG A 74 0.12 5.57 26.44
CA ARG A 74 -0.42 6.78 27.09
C ARG A 74 -0.74 7.92 26.11
N GLY A 75 -1.24 7.58 24.93
CA GLY A 75 -1.63 8.56 23.91
C GLY A 75 -0.50 9.02 22.97
N GLU A 76 0.76 8.73 23.30
CA GLU A 76 1.93 9.16 22.53
C GLU A 76 2.53 8.00 21.73
N TRP A 77 2.98 8.31 20.51
CA TRP A 77 3.74 7.38 19.69
C TRP A 77 5.22 7.42 20.05
N GLY A 78 5.88 6.28 19.91
CA GLY A 78 7.32 6.16 20.10
C GLY A 78 7.85 4.92 19.40
N SER A 79 9.14 4.94 19.10
CA SER A 79 9.79 3.86 18.37
C SER A 79 10.06 2.65 19.26
N VAL A 80 10.48 1.57 18.61
CA VAL A 80 10.94 0.33 19.24
C VAL A 80 12.37 0.10 18.82
N CYS A 81 13.28 -0.04 19.79
CA CYS A 81 14.69 -0.31 19.52
C CYS A 81 15.10 -1.71 19.97
N VAL A 82 16.09 -2.31 19.30
CA VAL A 82 16.64 -3.62 19.67
C VAL A 82 18.16 -3.64 19.55
N LEU A 83 18.80 -4.33 20.48
CA LEU A 83 20.22 -4.65 20.36
C LEU A 83 20.41 -5.77 19.34
N GLU A 84 21.57 -5.79 18.69
CA GLU A 84 21.87 -6.73 17.58
C GLU A 84 21.68 -8.18 18.01
N PHE A 85 22.14 -8.52 19.21
CA PHE A 85 22.04 -9.86 19.77
C PHE A 85 20.61 -10.25 20.20
N HIS A 86 19.69 -9.29 20.32
CA HIS A 86 18.27 -9.53 20.59
C HIS A 86 17.43 -9.60 19.30
N TRP A 87 18.05 -9.37 18.13
CA TRP A 87 17.34 -9.34 16.87
C TRP A 87 16.88 -10.73 16.44
N ASP A 88 15.60 -10.83 16.07
CA ASP A 88 14.96 -12.10 15.76
C ASP A 88 13.71 -11.94 14.88
N THR A 89 13.57 -12.83 13.90
CA THR A 89 12.38 -12.94 13.04
C THR A 89 11.08 -13.17 13.81
N ARG A 90 11.15 -13.70 15.04
CA ARG A 90 9.98 -13.86 15.93
C ARG A 90 9.34 -12.53 16.30
N LEU A 91 10.14 -11.48 16.55
CA LEU A 91 9.62 -10.12 16.81
C LEU A 91 8.86 -9.59 15.59
N ALA A 92 9.46 -9.71 14.40
CA ALA A 92 8.81 -9.30 13.16
C ALA A 92 7.51 -10.08 12.90
N SER A 93 7.46 -11.35 13.31
CA SER A 93 6.26 -12.18 13.19
C SER A 93 5.12 -11.69 14.08
N VAL A 94 5.42 -11.28 15.32
CA VAL A 94 4.44 -10.64 16.22
C VAL A 94 3.92 -9.36 15.60
N VAL A 95 4.81 -8.50 15.07
CA VAL A 95 4.44 -7.24 14.40
C VAL A 95 3.52 -7.48 13.20
N CYS A 96 3.89 -8.36 12.28
CA CYS A 96 3.10 -8.64 11.08
C CYS A 96 1.73 -9.25 11.40
N ARG A 97 1.67 -10.13 12.42
CA ARG A 97 0.41 -10.70 12.89
C ARG A 97 -0.47 -9.66 13.57
N GLN A 98 0.08 -8.85 14.47
CA GLN A 98 -0.67 -7.80 15.18
C GLN A 98 -1.28 -6.78 14.21
N LEU A 99 -0.61 -6.49 13.09
CA LEU A 99 -1.13 -5.61 12.04
C LEU A 99 -2.10 -6.28 11.06
N GLY A 100 -2.27 -7.60 11.12
CA GLY A 100 -2.99 -8.34 10.08
C GLY A 100 -2.37 -8.17 8.70
N CYS A 101 -1.03 -8.14 8.64
CA CYS A 101 -0.26 -7.93 7.41
C CYS A 101 0.32 -9.23 6.83
N GLY A 102 -0.14 -10.39 7.32
CA GLY A 102 0.35 -11.70 6.87
C GLY A 102 1.66 -12.10 7.56
N ARG A 103 2.59 -12.66 6.79
CA ARG A 103 3.88 -13.18 7.28
C ARG A 103 4.98 -12.14 7.16
N VAL A 104 6.13 -12.41 7.76
CA VAL A 104 7.35 -11.61 7.59
C VAL A 104 7.89 -11.81 6.17
N ALA A 105 8.06 -10.73 5.41
CA ALA A 105 8.72 -10.75 4.11
C ALA A 105 10.20 -10.34 4.24
N LYS A 106 10.47 -9.30 5.03
CA LYS A 106 11.80 -8.86 5.41
C LYS A 106 11.74 -8.28 6.82
N ALA A 107 12.78 -8.55 7.59
CA ALA A 107 12.96 -7.93 8.89
C ALA A 107 14.38 -7.35 8.88
N SER A 108 14.54 -6.09 9.30
CA SER A 108 15.84 -5.42 9.31
C SER A 108 15.99 -4.59 10.57
N PRO A 109 17.11 -4.73 11.28
CA PRO A 109 17.45 -3.82 12.34
C PRO A 109 18.33 -2.66 11.80
N GLN A 110 18.27 -1.50 12.47
CA GLN A 110 19.23 -0.38 12.45
C GLN A 110 19.39 0.49 11.18
N LEU A 111 19.38 -0.05 9.95
CA LEU A 111 19.97 0.67 8.80
C LEU A 111 19.11 0.82 7.54
N MET A 112 17.98 0.11 7.45
CA MET A 112 17.13 0.14 6.25
C MET A 112 15.82 0.92 6.44
N VAL A 113 15.68 1.60 7.59
CA VAL A 113 14.46 2.30 7.96
C VAL A 113 14.85 3.66 8.54
N GLU A 114 14.09 4.69 8.18
CA GLU A 114 14.26 6.03 8.75
C GLU A 114 14.25 5.95 10.27
N GLN A 115 15.15 6.66 10.93
CA GLN A 115 15.20 6.69 12.39
C GLN A 115 13.98 7.44 12.94
N GLY A 116 13.49 6.97 14.08
CA GLY A 116 12.51 7.70 14.87
C GLY A 116 13.10 8.98 15.45
N THR A 117 12.22 9.83 15.93
CA THR A 117 12.58 10.97 16.76
C THR A 117 11.70 10.96 18.00
N GLY A 118 12.22 11.49 19.11
CA GLY A 118 11.48 11.58 20.36
C GLY A 118 11.62 10.34 21.24
N ARG A 119 10.50 9.72 21.59
CA ARG A 119 10.48 8.68 22.62
C ARG A 119 10.68 7.28 22.04
N ILE A 120 11.49 6.48 22.72
CA ILE A 120 11.57 5.03 22.53
C ILE A 120 10.69 4.38 23.59
N TRP A 121 9.63 3.68 23.18
CA TRP A 121 8.68 3.12 24.13
C TRP A 121 9.02 1.71 24.60
N LEU A 122 9.59 0.90 23.71
CA LEU A 122 9.89 -0.50 23.99
C LEU A 122 11.29 -0.85 23.51
N GLN A 123 11.97 -1.63 24.34
CA GLN A 123 13.08 -2.47 23.93
C GLN A 123 12.77 -3.92 24.33
N PRO A 124 12.17 -4.70 23.41
CA PRO A 124 12.05 -6.14 23.58
C PRO A 124 13.43 -6.77 23.53
N PHE A 125 13.71 -7.70 24.44
CA PHE A 125 14.95 -8.48 24.42
C PHE A 125 14.70 -9.93 24.00
N PHE A 126 13.43 -10.37 23.96
CA PHE A 126 13.04 -11.68 23.47
C PHE A 126 11.56 -11.68 23.06
N CYS A 127 11.22 -12.40 21.98
CA CYS A 127 9.84 -12.74 21.62
C CYS A 127 9.78 -14.24 21.31
N ARG A 128 8.73 -14.92 21.78
CA ARG A 128 8.40 -16.32 21.41
C ARG A 128 7.89 -16.40 19.97
N GLY A 129 7.34 -15.31 19.44
CA GLY A 129 6.72 -15.26 18.12
C GLY A 129 5.22 -15.59 18.14
N THR A 130 4.67 -15.91 19.30
CA THR A 130 3.26 -16.31 19.51
C THR A 130 2.44 -15.27 20.26
N GLU A 131 3.07 -14.18 20.70
CA GLU A 131 2.42 -13.08 21.40
C GLU A 131 1.40 -12.35 20.52
N ASP A 132 0.22 -12.02 21.06
CA ASP A 132 -0.79 -11.29 20.29
C ASP A 132 -0.40 -9.84 20.00
N ALA A 133 0.48 -9.27 20.83
CA ALA A 133 0.93 -7.90 20.72
C ALA A 133 2.40 -7.77 21.12
N LEU A 134 3.11 -6.82 20.48
CA LEU A 134 4.53 -6.59 20.69
C LEU A 134 4.88 -6.24 22.14
N GLU A 135 4.01 -5.50 22.83
CA GLU A 135 4.15 -5.15 24.25
C GLU A 135 4.07 -6.37 25.20
N LYS A 136 3.60 -7.52 24.72
CA LYS A 136 3.59 -8.77 25.50
C LYS A 136 4.89 -9.56 25.38
N CYS A 137 5.78 -9.22 24.45
CA CYS A 137 7.12 -9.81 24.41
C CYS A 137 7.93 -9.35 25.63
N PRO A 138 8.73 -10.21 26.28
CA PRO A 138 9.67 -9.77 27.31
C PRO A 138 10.50 -8.53 26.91
N HIS A 139 10.36 -7.46 27.69
CA HIS A 139 10.94 -6.15 27.45
C HIS A 139 11.34 -5.46 28.77
N TYR A 140 12.16 -4.41 28.71
CA TYR A 140 12.69 -3.72 29.92
C TYR A 140 11.66 -2.90 30.71
N GLY A 141 10.39 -2.89 30.30
CA GLY A 141 9.34 -1.96 30.78
C GLY A 141 9.13 -0.78 29.82
N TRP A 142 8.00 -0.07 29.99
CA TRP A 142 7.64 1.07 29.15
C TRP A 142 8.61 2.25 29.34
N GLY A 143 9.16 2.75 28.23
CA GLY A 143 10.11 3.87 28.24
C GLY A 143 11.47 3.53 28.87
N LYS A 144 11.74 2.25 29.14
CA LYS A 144 13.03 1.76 29.64
C LYS A 144 13.76 1.08 28.48
N HIS A 145 14.94 1.59 28.16
CA HIS A 145 15.78 1.10 27.07
C HIS A 145 17.24 1.51 27.33
N ILE A 146 18.15 0.79 26.68
CA ILE A 146 19.60 1.03 26.67
C ILE A 146 20.12 1.23 25.23
N CYS A 147 19.23 1.28 24.24
CA CYS A 147 19.54 1.68 22.86
C CYS A 147 18.98 3.06 22.50
N GLY A 148 19.56 3.70 21.48
CA GLY A 148 19.04 4.90 20.84
C GLY A 148 18.33 4.61 19.51
N HIS A 149 17.93 5.67 18.80
CA HIS A 149 17.18 5.60 17.55
C HIS A 149 17.97 5.01 16.38
N GLU A 150 19.30 5.00 16.46
CA GLU A 150 20.17 4.24 15.55
C GLU A 150 19.90 2.73 15.59
N ARG A 151 19.13 2.27 16.59
CA ARG A 151 18.72 0.88 16.78
C ARG A 151 17.23 0.65 16.56
N ASP A 152 16.51 1.60 15.99
CA ASP A 152 15.10 1.44 15.69
C ASP A 152 14.84 0.26 14.74
N VAL A 153 13.71 -0.42 14.96
CA VAL A 153 13.35 -1.64 14.24
C VAL A 153 12.51 -1.36 13.02
N GLY A 154 12.87 -2.00 11.91
CA GLY A 154 12.11 -2.04 10.66
C GLY A 154 11.51 -3.42 10.37
N VAL A 155 10.26 -3.44 9.90
CA VAL A 155 9.59 -4.68 9.44
C VAL A 155 8.93 -4.45 8.08
N THR A 156 9.01 -5.47 7.22
CA THR A 156 8.24 -5.59 5.98
C THR A 156 7.49 -6.92 6.01
N CYS A 157 6.18 -6.87 5.85
CA CYS A 157 5.30 -8.05 5.82
C CYS A 157 4.85 -8.38 4.38
N THR A 158 4.32 -9.58 4.16
CA THR A 158 3.85 -10.02 2.84
C THR A 158 2.63 -9.24 2.33
N GLY A 159 1.86 -8.62 3.23
CA GLY A 159 0.65 -7.90 2.88
C GLY A 159 -0.52 -8.81 2.50
N GLU A 160 -0.41 -10.13 2.65
CA GLU A 160 -1.46 -11.10 2.28
C GLU A 160 -2.74 -10.95 3.13
N GLY A 161 -2.64 -10.34 4.32
CA GLY A 161 -3.77 -9.96 5.17
C GLY A 161 -4.44 -8.64 4.77
N THR A 162 -4.01 -7.99 3.69
CA THR A 162 -4.69 -6.79 3.13
C THR A 162 -5.92 -7.14 2.29
N ARG A 163 -6.19 -8.42 2.04
CA ARG A 163 -7.51 -8.89 1.60
C ARG A 163 -8.48 -8.74 2.77
N TRP A 164 -9.04 -7.55 2.90
CA TRP A 164 -10.19 -7.31 3.76
C TRP A 164 -11.25 -8.37 3.44
N PRO A 165 -11.89 -9.03 4.43
CA PRO A 165 -13.15 -9.68 4.17
C PRO A 165 -14.15 -8.56 3.86
N CYS A 166 -14.22 -8.14 2.60
CA CYS A 166 -15.37 -7.38 2.13
C CYS A 166 -16.54 -8.32 2.44
N ARG A 167 -17.35 -8.00 3.46
CA ARG A 167 -18.50 -8.84 3.83
C ARG A 167 -19.34 -8.94 2.57
N ALA A 168 -19.27 -10.06 1.88
CA ALA A 168 -20.29 -10.43 0.92
C ALA A 168 -21.49 -10.80 1.79
N THR A 169 -22.29 -9.82 2.19
CA THR A 169 -23.61 -10.12 2.73
C THR A 169 -24.34 -10.86 1.62
N ARG A 170 -24.54 -12.17 1.81
CA ARG A 170 -25.35 -12.96 0.89
C ARG A 170 -26.78 -12.45 1.08
N ILE A 171 -27.21 -11.51 0.24
CA ILE A 171 -28.62 -11.12 0.17
C ILE A 171 -29.33 -12.36 -0.37
N VAL A 172 -29.96 -13.12 0.52
CA VAL A 172 -30.89 -14.17 0.12
C VAL A 172 -32.11 -13.43 -0.42
N LEU A 173 -32.22 -13.32 -1.74
CA LEU A 173 -33.47 -12.91 -2.36
C LEU A 173 -34.43 -14.09 -2.19
N GLU A 174 -35.29 -14.03 -1.18
CA GLU A 174 -36.43 -14.91 -1.10
C GLU A 174 -37.30 -14.67 -2.33
N HIS A 175 -37.35 -15.65 -3.23
CA HIS A 175 -38.29 -15.63 -4.34
C HIS A 175 -39.71 -15.77 -3.77
N PRO A 176 -40.65 -14.89 -4.12
CA PRO A 176 -42.05 -15.09 -3.75
C PRO A 176 -42.53 -16.39 -4.41
N GLY A 177 -42.97 -17.33 -3.58
CA GLY A 177 -43.42 -18.65 -3.99
C GLY A 177 -44.55 -18.57 -5.00
N HIS A 178 -44.45 -19.41 -6.03
CA HIS A 178 -45.54 -19.79 -6.90
C HIS A 178 -46.68 -20.42 -6.07
N ARG A 179 -47.89 -19.86 -6.19
CA ARG A 179 -49.14 -20.62 -6.13
C ARG A 179 -50.17 -19.99 -7.05
#